data_AF-A0A843D2N7-F1
#
_entry.id   AF-A0A843D2N7-F1
#
_cell.length_a   1.000
_cell.length_b   1.000
_cell.length_c   1.000
_cell.angle_alpha   90.00
_cell.angle_beta   90.00
_cell.angle_gamma   90.00
#
_symmetry.space_group_name_H-M   'P 1'
#
loop_
_entity.id
_entity.type
_entity.pdbx_description
1 polymer ?
#
loop_
_entity_poly.entity_id
_entity_poly.type
_entity_poly.pdbx_seq_one_letter_code
_entity_poly.pdbx_strand_id
1 'polypeptide(L)' 'MQVVCIAKPGVNLFQTLTDSETSRHILRFYRPEDMKYGVRVTVSTVSSALSLLSELRWYLLRYTTLALIEDTEHGVYLTR' A
#
# COMPACT_ATOMS: atom_id res chain seq x y z
N MET A 1 -7.87 0.92 10.14
CA MET A 1 -6.94 1.81 9.41
C MET A 1 -6.66 1.25 8.02
N GLN A 2 -6.41 2.11 7.05
CA GLN A 2 -6.16 1.69 5.66
C GLN A 2 -4.85 2.29 5.17
N VAL A 3 -4.02 1.50 4.50
CA VAL A 3 -2.89 2.00 3.72
C VAL A 3 -3.35 2.12 2.29
N VAL A 4 -3.27 3.32 1.74
CA VAL A 4 -3.70 3.64 0.38
C VAL A 4 -2.48 4.02 -0.44
N CYS A 5 -2.15 3.18 -1.41
CA CYS A 5 -1.02 3.35 -2.31
C CYS A 5 -1.53 3.81 -3.67
N ILE A 6 -1.26 5.07 -4.02
CA ILE A 6 -1.64 5.67 -5.30
C ILE A 6 -0.55 5.35 -6.32
N ALA A 7 -0.92 4.64 -7.39
CA ALA A 7 -0.01 4.26 -8.46
C ALA A 7 0.47 5.48 -9.26
N LYS A 8 1.65 5.35 -9.89
CA LYS A 8 2.05 6.28 -10.95
C LYS A 8 1.15 6.10 -12.18
N PRO A 9 0.91 7.17 -12.97
CA PRO A 9 0.09 7.08 -14.17
C PRO A 9 0.63 6.00 -15.13
N GLY A 10 -0.26 5.12 -15.61
CA GLY A 10 0.08 4.01 -16.49
C GLY A 10 0.63 2.75 -15.79
N VAL A 11 0.74 2.75 -14.45
CA VAL A 11 1.20 1.58 -13.68
C VAL A 11 0.01 0.85 -13.07
N ASN A 12 -0.16 -0.43 -13.41
CA ASN A 12 -1.03 -1.32 -12.64
C ASN A 12 -0.28 -1.81 -11.41
N LEU A 13 -0.47 -1.11 -10.29
CA LEU A 13 0.26 -1.39 -9.05
C LEU A 13 -0.11 -2.75 -8.45
N PHE A 14 -1.39 -3.14 -8.50
CA PHE A 14 -1.84 -4.43 -7.97
C PHE A 14 -1.19 -5.59 -8.71
N GLN A 15 -1.18 -5.54 -10.05
CA GLN A 15 -0.52 -6.56 -10.87
C GLN A 15 0.99 -6.57 -10.61
N THR A 16 1.63 -5.39 -10.56
CA THR A 16 3.09 -5.29 -10.31
C THR A 16 3.50 -5.91 -8.97
N LEU A 17 2.71 -5.67 -7.91
CA LEU A 17 2.93 -6.26 -6.59
C LEU A 17 2.57 -7.75 -6.55
N THR A 18 1.63 -8.20 -7.37
CA THR A 18 1.24 -9.61 -7.45
C THR A 18 2.24 -10.42 -8.26
N ASP A 19 2.88 -9.84 -9.29
CA ASP A 19 3.85 -10.53 -10.15
C ASP A 19 5.16 -10.84 -9.44
N SER A 20 5.59 -9.96 -8.52
CA SER A 20 6.82 -10.16 -7.78
C SER A 20 6.60 -11.07 -6.56
N GLU A 21 7.39 -12.14 -6.48
CA GLU A 21 7.30 -13.14 -5.41
C GLU A 21 7.54 -12.53 -4.02
N THR A 22 8.49 -11.60 -3.92
CA THR A 22 8.81 -10.91 -2.66
C THR A 22 7.64 -10.06 -2.15
N SER A 23 7.04 -9.23 -3.01
CA SER A 23 5.88 -8.42 -2.60
C SER A 23 4.66 -9.28 -2.32
N ARG A 24 4.46 -10.37 -3.07
CA ARG A 24 3.38 -11.33 -2.80
C ARG A 24 3.55 -11.99 -1.42
N HIS A 25 4.78 -12.34 -1.04
CA HIS A 25 5.09 -12.90 0.27
C HIS A 25 4.84 -11.90 1.41
N ILE A 26 5.19 -10.62 1.21
CA ILE A 26 4.92 -9.55 2.17
C ILE A 26 3.40 -9.33 2.32
N LEU A 27 2.67 -9.24 1.21
CA LEU A 27 1.24 -8.93 1.18
C LEU A 27 0.33 -10.11 1.53
N ARG A 28 0.85 -11.34 1.67
CA ARG A 28 0.02 -12.55 1.88
C ARG A 28 -0.92 -12.46 3.09
N PHE A 29 -0.52 -11.71 4.12
CA PHE A 29 -1.29 -11.52 5.35
C PHE A 29 -2.19 -10.28 5.29
N TYR A 30 -1.97 -9.42 4.31
CA TYR A 30 -2.55 -8.10 4.17
C TYR A 30 -3.41 -8.07 2.92
N ARG A 31 -4.58 -8.72 2.96
CA ARG A 31 -5.53 -8.87 1.84
C ARG A 31 -5.61 -7.58 1.00
N PRO A 32 -4.81 -7.45 -0.08
CA PRO A 32 -4.72 -6.20 -0.80
C PRO A 32 -5.93 -6.09 -1.70
N GLU A 33 -6.51 -4.90 -1.77
CA GLU A 33 -7.67 -4.61 -2.60
C GLU A 33 -7.23 -3.74 -3.78
N ASP A 34 -7.57 -4.19 -4.99
CA ASP A 34 -7.31 -3.44 -6.21
C ASP A 34 -8.28 -2.26 -6.33
N MET A 35 -7.74 -1.09 -6.61
CA MET A 35 -8.47 0.16 -6.74
C MET A 35 -8.13 0.81 -8.07
N LYS A 36 -9.07 1.58 -8.65
CA LYS A 36 -8.84 2.27 -9.93
C LYS A 36 -7.60 3.17 -9.95
N TYR A 37 -7.17 3.66 -8.79
CA TYR A 37 -6.03 4.55 -8.62
C TYR A 37 -4.78 3.84 -8.06
N GLY A 38 -4.83 2.55 -7.73
CA GLY A 38 -3.72 1.83 -7.10
C GLY A 38 -4.18 0.68 -6.20
N VAL A 39 -3.65 0.61 -4.97
CA VAL A 39 -3.91 -0.53 -4.06
C VAL A 39 -4.28 -0.01 -2.68
N ARG A 40 -5.27 -0.64 -2.06
CA ARG A 40 -5.64 -0.42 -0.66
C ARG A 40 -5.30 -1.66 0.18
N VAL A 41 -4.81 -1.45 1.39
CA VAL A 41 -4.46 -2.52 2.31
C VAL A 41 -5.03 -2.22 3.70
N THR A 42 -5.82 -3.14 4.24
CA THR A 42 -6.33 -3.01 5.62
C THR A 42 -5.24 -3.38 6.62
N VAL A 43 -5.03 -2.52 7.62
CA VAL A 43 -4.06 -2.72 8.70
C VAL A 43 -4.68 -2.42 10.06
N SER A 44 -4.16 -3.07 11.10
CA SER A 44 -4.70 -2.96 12.47
C SER A 44 -4.21 -1.74 13.22
N THR A 45 -2.97 -1.31 12.96
CA THR A 45 -2.32 -0.19 13.67
C THR A 45 -1.44 0.65 12.75
N VAL A 46 -1.15 1.90 13.15
CA VAL A 46 -0.15 2.75 12.45
C VAL A 46 1.21 2.06 12.38
N SER A 47 1.64 1.38 13.45
CA SER A 47 2.90 0.65 13.46
C SER A 47 2.95 -0.45 12.39
N SER A 48 1.87 -1.23 12.25
CA SER A 48 1.78 -2.24 11.19
C SER A 48 1.79 -1.61 9.78
N ALA A 49 1.16 -0.45 9.62
CA ALA A 49 1.22 0.33 8.38
C ALA A 49 2.65 0.74 8.03
N LEU A 50 3.38 1.32 8.98
CA LEU A 50 4.76 1.76 8.81
C LEU A 50 5.72 0.60 8.52
N SER A 51 5.53 -0.54 9.19
CA SER A 51 6.28 -1.76 8.91
C SER A 51 6.04 -2.23 7.47
N LEU A 52 4.78 -2.34 7.05
CA LEU A 52 4.43 -2.74 5.68
C LEU A 52 5.01 -1.79 4.63
N LEU A 53 4.90 -0.47 4.85
CA LEU A 53 5.47 0.55 3.96
C LEU A 53 7.00 0.45 3.88
N SER A 54 7.66 0.05 4.98
CA SER A 54 9.11 -0.15 5.02
C SER A 54 9.54 -1.38 4.26
N GLU A 55 8.82 -2.49 4.38
CA GLU A 55 9.09 -3.73 3.62
C GLU A 55 8.86 -3.54 2.12
N LEU A 56 7.83 -2.77 1.74
CA LEU A 56 7.52 -2.46 0.34
C LEU A 56 8.24 -1.22 -0.20
N ARG A 57 9.15 -0.60 0.58
CA ARG A 57 9.74 0.70 0.29
C ARG A 57 10.28 0.82 -1.14
N TRP A 58 10.99 -0.20 -1.61
CA TRP A 58 11.55 -0.19 -2.97
C TRP A 58 10.47 -0.12 -4.06
N TYR A 59 9.40 -0.91 -3.92
CA TYR A 59 8.26 -0.89 -4.84
C TYR A 59 7.51 0.43 -4.77
N LEU A 60 7.32 0.96 -3.56
CA LEU A 60 6.62 2.22 -3.37
C LEU A 60 7.37 3.39 -4.03
N LEU A 61 8.67 3.53 -3.78
CA LEU A 61 9.47 4.58 -4.41
C LEU A 61 9.46 4.49 -5.94
N ARG A 62 9.40 3.27 -6.48
CA ARG A 62 9.45 3.04 -7.93
C ARG A 62 8.09 3.23 -8.61
N TYR A 63 7.01 2.71 -8.02
CA TYR A 63 5.72 2.52 -8.70
C TYR A 63 4.55 3.32 -8.12
N THR A 64 4.69 3.89 -6.92
CA THR A 64 3.65 4.76 -6.34
C THR A 64 4.03 6.24 -6.43
N THR A 65 3.01 7.07 -6.61
CA THR A 65 3.08 8.53 -6.50
C THR A 65 2.99 8.96 -5.04
N LEU A 66 2.08 8.34 -4.29
CA LEU A 66 1.78 8.72 -2.91
C LEU A 66 1.33 7.48 -2.13
N ALA A 67 1.74 7.38 -0.87
CA ALA A 67 1.26 6.38 0.08
C ALA A 67 0.68 7.11 1.29
N LEU A 68 -0.58 6.81 1.60
CA LEU A 68 -1.35 7.43 2.66
C LEU A 68 -1.70 6.37 3.70
N ILE A 69 -1.73 6.74 4.97
CA ILE A 69 -2.35 5.95 6.03
C ILE A 69 -3.61 6.69 6.47
N GLU A 70 -4.76 6.10 6.20
CA GLU A 70 -6.06 6.61 6.59
C GLU A 70 -6.48 6.01 7.93
N ASP A 71 -6.70 6.91 8.89
CA ASP A 71 -7.45 6.59 10.10
C ASP A 71 -8.95 6.63 9.79
N THR A 72 -9.55 5.45 9.80
CA THR A 72 -10.95 5.20 9.42
C THR A 72 -11.93 5.72 10.46
N GLU A 73 -11.48 5.95 11.69
CA GLU A 73 -12.31 6.48 12.78
C GLU A 73 -12.33 8.02 12.80
N HIS A 74 -11.21 8.65 12.44
CA HIS A 74 -11.03 10.09 12.57
C HIS A 74 -10.97 10.85 11.24
N GLY A 75 -10.94 10.15 10.09
CA GLY A 75 -10.83 10.76 8.76
C GLY A 75 -9.50 11.47 8.52
N VAL A 76 -8.46 11.08 9.27
CA VAL A 76 -7.12 11.70 9.20
C VAL A 76 -6.25 10.89 8.25
N TYR A 77 -5.52 11.59 7.37
CA TYR A 77 -4.55 10.98 6.46
C TYR A 77 -3.14 11.36 6.89
N LEU A 78 -2.34 10.35 7.23
CA LEU A 78 -0.92 10.50 7.47
C LEU A 78 -0.18 10.25 6.15
N THR A 79 0.65 11.22 5.77
CA THR A 79 1.60 11.11 4.67
C THR A 79 2.99 11.43 5.20
N ARG A 80 4.01 11.01 4.45
CA ARG A 80 5.38 11.49 4.64
C ARG A 80 5.44 13.01 4.56
#